data_AF-A0A976LMF8-F1
#
_entry.id   AF-A0A976LMF8-F1
#
_cell.length_a   1.000
_cell.length_b   1.000
_cell.length_c   1.000
_cell.angle_alpha   90.00
_cell.angle_beta   90.00
_cell.angle_gamma   90.00
#
_symmetry.space_group_name_H-M   'P 1'
#
loop_
_entity.id
_entity.type
_entity.pdbx_description
1 polymer ?
#
loop_
_entity_poly.entity_id
_entity_poly.type
_entity_poly.pdbx_seq_one_letter_code
_entity_poly.pdbx_strand_id
1 'polypeptide(L)'
;MDLLPYLREGANHHSIRWSIRKKTGDDLKGYNATYHRLRRYLVKAHSDGLLITEKGILDYGMGEKPQIWYRPTAKALGLMRQVQNSNKCKLPPTSTLPLDAPEPGTPEFKKWKRANSWRLIPNRAHPARVNAAKRALAVRNEWDPDVNQKIFTQISTGKRDEKGELITYLNPKLVHKIKPFKDHYRHYLDDINSRSIILLHRDDPERYLELPYRTRFNDIHRQLENLDHYDQAWDEAAEYYSTGVFLTLTTDPSMHADLWHANRHMGKAYNRYTSYLTSKGRKIRKLELKDGGLSKEEIEEEIDLHSFRPKYICVHEFQKNGLIHSHIVFFGISWLDWEDIISADWKRCGQGRVVKACALRKNKFGQWVWSGNPPKDSDGRPPQQYLRKYLQKTIHDQRGFEHYFTINKKFWSRSQRFDPHKLTEEERLDRALKRAATRELKQQVSGSWRFAGTLASDQVPSWLKFLSDVERRRDQQAEPIPVDNPIGCAMNRPSLAYGRVWPLSAEDYLEQTGALRFQTALEIWYEGQPKERPHPYDPGGGAEINPNTGEAYSLGDFI
;
A
#
# COMPACT_ATOMS: atom_id res chain seq x y z
N MET A 1 4.85 -5.11 34.11
CA MET A 1 3.47 -5.38 33.69
C MET A 1 2.78 -4.06 33.44
N ASP A 2 2.16 -3.88 32.28
CA ASP A 2 1.46 -2.65 31.91
C ASP A 2 0.05 -2.68 32.54
N LEU A 3 -0.17 -1.83 33.55
CA LEU A 3 -1.45 -1.74 34.29
C LEU A 3 -2.47 -0.85 33.59
N LEU A 4 -2.02 -0.07 32.61
CA LEU A 4 -2.83 0.90 31.88
C LEU A 4 -4.03 0.27 31.16
N PRO A 5 -3.90 -0.92 30.52
CA PRO A 5 -5.03 -1.59 29.89
C PRO A 5 -6.11 -2.01 30.89
N TYR A 6 -5.72 -2.56 32.04
CA TYR A 6 -6.65 -3.02 33.09
C TYR A 6 -7.37 -1.86 33.79
N LEU A 7 -6.67 -0.75 34.05
CA LEU A 7 -7.26 0.46 34.63
C LEU A 7 -8.22 1.15 33.65
N ARG A 8 -7.89 1.14 32.35
CA ARG A 8 -8.71 1.71 31.27
C ARG A 8 -9.95 0.86 30.97
N GLU A 9 -9.83 -0.47 30.95
CA GLU A 9 -10.99 -1.37 30.83
C GLU A 9 -11.91 -1.29 32.04
N GLY A 10 -11.35 -1.26 33.26
CA GLY A 10 -12.14 -1.17 34.49
C GLY A 10 -12.97 0.12 34.60
N ALA A 11 -12.38 1.27 34.24
CA ALA A 11 -13.06 2.56 34.27
C ALA A 11 -14.13 2.71 33.16
N ASN A 12 -13.82 2.29 31.93
CA ASN A 12 -14.76 2.39 30.80
C ASN A 12 -15.94 1.42 30.92
N HIS A 13 -15.74 0.23 31.50
CA HIS A 13 -16.85 -0.71 31.73
C HIS A 13 -17.76 -0.28 32.89
N HIS A 14 -17.27 0.49 33.85
CA HIS A 14 -18.06 0.89 35.01
C HIS A 14 -19.16 1.91 34.66
N SER A 15 -18.83 2.97 33.90
CA SER A 15 -19.82 3.99 33.50
C SER A 15 -20.88 3.41 32.56
N ILE A 16 -20.46 2.58 31.61
CA ILE A 16 -21.35 1.96 30.63
C ILE A 16 -22.27 0.97 31.33
N ARG A 17 -21.76 0.00 32.10
CA ARG A 17 -22.61 -1.05 32.69
C ARG A 17 -23.50 -0.57 33.84
N TRP A 18 -23.09 0.46 34.59
CA TRP A 18 -23.98 1.12 35.56
C TRP A 18 -25.24 1.68 34.87
N SER A 19 -25.08 2.26 33.68
CA SER A 19 -26.20 2.83 32.92
C SER A 19 -27.20 1.78 32.37
N ILE A 20 -26.76 0.54 32.14
CA ILE A 20 -27.59 -0.56 31.62
C ILE A 20 -28.05 -1.57 32.69
N ARG A 21 -27.49 -1.55 33.90
CA ARG A 21 -27.87 -2.45 35.03
C ARG A 21 -29.38 -2.47 35.31
N LYS A 22 -30.03 -1.30 35.30
CA LYS A 22 -31.49 -1.19 35.49
C LYS A 22 -32.30 -1.89 34.38
N LYS A 23 -31.69 -2.12 33.21
CA LYS A 23 -32.32 -2.73 32.03
C LYS A 23 -31.99 -4.21 31.83
N THR A 24 -30.86 -4.70 32.37
CA THR A 24 -30.36 -6.05 32.07
C THR A 24 -30.41 -7.04 33.22
N GLY A 25 -30.66 -6.59 34.46
CA GLY A 25 -30.72 -7.49 35.63
C GLY A 25 -29.39 -8.13 36.04
N ASP A 26 -28.27 -7.71 35.44
CA ASP A 26 -26.93 -8.26 35.68
C ASP A 26 -26.45 -7.99 37.13
N ASP A 27 -26.17 -9.05 37.91
CA ASP A 27 -25.97 -9.00 39.37
C ASP A 27 -24.54 -8.57 39.80
N LEU A 28 -23.67 -8.23 38.84
CA LEU A 28 -22.30 -7.74 39.05
C LEU A 28 -21.36 -8.70 39.84
N LYS A 29 -21.70 -9.99 40.07
CA LYS A 29 -20.83 -10.90 40.85
C LYS A 29 -19.40 -11.03 40.31
N GLY A 30 -19.20 -10.96 38.99
CA GLY A 30 -17.86 -10.96 38.37
C GLY A 30 -17.05 -9.68 38.61
N TYR A 31 -17.71 -8.55 38.89
CA TYR A 31 -17.07 -7.24 39.07
C TYR A 31 -16.35 -7.14 40.42
N ASN A 32 -16.93 -7.68 41.49
CA ASN A 32 -16.28 -7.74 42.80
C ASN A 32 -14.93 -8.47 42.73
N ALA A 33 -14.86 -9.59 41.98
CA ALA A 33 -13.62 -10.34 41.82
C ALA A 33 -12.52 -9.52 41.11
N THR A 34 -12.87 -8.77 40.06
CA THR A 34 -11.93 -7.91 39.31
C THR A 34 -11.50 -6.71 40.14
N TYR A 35 -12.45 -6.05 40.82
CA TYR A 35 -12.18 -4.94 41.73
C TYR A 35 -11.23 -5.37 42.86
N HIS A 36 -11.49 -6.51 43.52
CA HIS A 36 -10.62 -7.01 44.59
C HIS A 36 -9.25 -7.49 44.09
N ARG A 37 -9.14 -8.01 42.86
CA ARG A 37 -7.83 -8.29 42.25
C ARG A 37 -7.04 -7.01 42.00
N LEU A 38 -7.66 -6.01 41.41
CA LEU A 38 -7.04 -4.71 41.16
C LEU A 38 -6.62 -4.03 42.47
N ARG A 39 -7.50 -4.03 43.48
CA ARG A 39 -7.23 -3.49 44.80
C ARG A 39 -6.06 -4.20 45.49
N ARG A 40 -6.01 -5.54 45.45
CA ARG A 40 -4.86 -6.31 45.99
C ARG A 40 -3.55 -5.93 45.31
N TYR A 41 -3.58 -5.75 44.00
CA TYR A 41 -2.41 -5.33 43.24
C TYR A 41 -1.96 -3.91 43.62
N LEU A 42 -2.90 -2.96 43.71
CA LEU A 42 -2.60 -1.58 44.08
C LEU A 42 -2.07 -1.47 45.53
N VAL A 43 -2.63 -2.24 46.46
CA VAL A 43 -2.14 -2.33 47.84
C VAL A 43 -0.73 -2.92 47.89
N LYS A 44 -0.47 -3.99 47.13
CA LYS A 44 0.88 -4.56 47.02
C LYS A 44 1.88 -3.57 46.40
N ALA A 45 1.51 -2.89 45.32
CA ALA A 45 2.36 -1.87 44.72
C ALA A 45 2.60 -0.67 45.66
N HIS A 46 1.63 -0.33 46.52
CA HIS A 46 1.84 0.65 47.58
C HIS A 46 2.82 0.14 48.66
N SER A 47 2.66 -1.10 49.15
CA SER A 47 3.59 -1.69 50.13
C SER A 47 5.02 -1.83 49.60
N ASP A 48 5.16 -2.08 48.29
CA ASP A 48 6.46 -2.17 47.62
C ASP A 48 7.12 -0.78 47.37
N GLY A 49 6.47 0.30 47.83
CA GLY A 49 6.92 1.69 47.69
C GLY A 49 6.82 2.23 46.26
N LEU A 50 6.00 1.60 45.42
CA LEU A 50 5.80 1.98 44.02
C LEU A 50 4.63 2.95 43.86
N LEU A 51 3.64 2.90 44.75
CA LEU A 51 2.52 3.85 44.77
C LEU A 51 2.46 4.54 46.14
N ILE A 52 1.88 5.73 46.19
CA ILE A 52 1.46 6.44 47.41
C ILE A 52 -0.05 6.46 47.41
N THR A 53 -0.66 6.16 48.56
CA THR A 53 -2.11 6.24 48.72
C THR A 53 -2.52 7.51 49.45
N GLU A 54 -3.57 8.17 48.95
CA GLU A 54 -4.15 9.37 49.57
C GLU A 54 -5.67 9.20 49.60
N LYS A 55 -6.32 9.51 50.73
CA LYS A 55 -7.78 9.51 50.83
C LYS A 55 -8.29 10.89 50.41
N GLY A 56 -9.27 10.93 49.51
CA GLY A 56 -9.86 12.18 49.03
C GLY A 56 -11.31 11.99 48.62
N ILE A 57 -12.07 13.08 48.60
CA ILE A 57 -13.49 13.09 48.21
C ILE A 57 -13.56 13.44 46.72
N LEU A 58 -14.26 12.63 45.93
CA LEU A 58 -14.50 12.88 44.51
C LEU A 58 -15.85 13.60 44.36
N ASP A 59 -15.84 14.92 44.22
CA ASP A 59 -17.08 15.68 43.99
C ASP A 59 -17.33 15.91 42.49
N TYR A 60 -18.13 15.01 41.90
CA TYR A 60 -18.72 15.15 40.57
C TYR A 60 -20.26 15.10 40.64
N GLY A 61 -20.86 15.60 41.74
CA GLY A 61 -22.32 15.59 41.90
C GLY A 61 -22.94 14.20 42.14
N MET A 62 -22.15 13.23 42.62
CA MET A 62 -22.58 11.83 42.86
C MET A 62 -22.59 11.46 44.37
N GLY A 63 -22.59 12.46 45.26
CA GLY A 63 -22.54 12.32 46.71
C GLY A 63 -21.11 12.10 47.24
N GLU A 64 -20.81 12.74 48.37
CA GLU A 64 -19.49 12.72 49.02
C GLU A 64 -19.13 11.31 49.52
N LYS A 65 -18.50 10.50 48.67
CA LYS A 65 -17.94 9.21 49.09
C LYS A 65 -16.42 9.30 49.18
N PRO A 66 -15.81 8.94 50.32
CA PRO A 66 -14.36 8.93 50.44
C PRO A 66 -13.76 7.87 49.51
N GLN A 67 -12.85 8.31 48.62
CA GLN A 67 -12.11 7.46 47.70
C GLN A 67 -10.64 7.37 48.10
N ILE A 68 -9.99 6.28 47.69
CA ILE A 68 -8.55 6.08 47.88
C ILE A 68 -7.88 6.24 46.52
N TRP A 69 -7.04 7.25 46.43
CA TRP A 69 -6.25 7.58 45.26
C TRP A 69 -4.88 6.93 45.38
N TYR A 70 -4.34 6.47 44.25
CA TYR A 70 -2.99 5.90 44.17
C TYR A 70 -2.20 6.70 43.15
N ARG A 71 -1.05 7.26 43.53
CA ARG A 71 -0.12 7.93 42.61
C ARG A 71 1.24 7.25 42.60
N PRO A 72 1.92 7.14 41.45
CA PRO A 72 3.21 6.47 41.38
C PRO A 72 4.32 7.28 42.06
N THR A 73 5.23 6.59 42.74
CA THR A 73 6.45 7.17 43.31
C THR A 73 7.50 7.40 42.21
N ALA A 74 8.53 8.19 42.52
CA ALA A 74 9.69 8.35 41.64
C ALA A 74 10.34 6.99 41.29
N LYS A 75 10.35 6.04 42.24
CA LYS A 75 10.83 4.67 42.04
C LYS A 75 10.00 3.91 41.00
N ALA A 76 8.67 3.99 41.07
CA ALA A 76 7.80 3.37 40.07
C ALA A 76 7.92 4.01 38.69
N LEU A 77 7.99 5.34 38.63
CA LEU A 77 8.23 6.06 37.37
C LEU A 77 9.60 5.72 36.77
N GLY A 78 10.62 5.48 37.61
CA GLY A 78 11.93 4.99 37.20
C GLY A 78 11.87 3.62 36.53
N LEU A 79 11.15 2.66 37.14
CA LEU A 79 10.94 1.33 36.56
C LEU A 79 10.12 1.38 35.27
N MET A 80 9.07 2.21 35.22
CA MET A 80 8.28 2.44 34.00
C MET A 80 9.15 3.04 32.89
N ARG A 81 10.01 4.00 33.22
CA ARG A 81 11.01 4.56 32.30
C ARG A 81 12.02 3.51 31.84
N GLN A 82 12.50 2.64 32.73
CA GLN A 82 13.45 1.58 32.38
C GLN A 82 12.85 0.58 31.38
N VAL A 83 11.58 0.19 31.58
CA VAL A 83 10.82 -0.65 30.63
C VAL A 83 10.59 0.10 29.30
N GLN A 84 10.25 1.39 29.34
CA GLN A 84 10.10 2.21 28.14
C GLN A 84 11.43 2.44 27.40
N ASN A 85 12.54 2.55 28.13
CA ASN A 85 13.89 2.74 27.59
C ASN A 85 14.53 1.45 27.06
N SER A 86 14.04 0.28 27.45
CA SER A 86 14.41 -1.00 26.83
C SER A 86 13.85 -1.16 25.41
N ASN A 87 12.84 -0.37 25.03
CA ASN A 87 12.38 -0.19 23.66
C ASN A 87 13.12 1.01 23.04
N LYS A 88 14.21 0.75 22.31
CA LYS A 88 15.10 1.77 21.75
C LYS A 88 14.36 2.80 20.86
N CYS A 89 14.14 3.99 21.37
CA CYS A 89 14.15 5.24 20.61
C CYS A 89 14.82 6.32 21.46
N LYS A 90 16.15 6.44 21.32
CA LYS A 90 16.91 7.54 21.93
C LYS A 90 16.59 8.82 21.15
N LEU A 91 16.04 9.83 21.81
CA LEU A 91 16.11 11.22 21.35
C LEU A 91 17.34 11.89 22.01
N PRO A 92 18.05 12.78 21.29
CA PRO A 92 19.22 13.49 21.81
C PRO A 92 18.83 14.58 22.84
N PRO A 93 19.79 15.12 23.61
CA PRO A 93 19.53 16.12 24.62
C PRO A 93 19.10 17.43 23.98
N THR A 94 18.05 18.02 24.54
CA THR A 94 17.54 19.35 24.21
C THR A 94 18.54 20.43 24.56
N SER A 95 19.13 21.10 23.57
CA SER A 95 19.67 22.45 23.72
C SER A 95 19.11 23.32 22.59
N THR A 96 18.60 24.48 22.99
CA THR A 96 17.92 25.55 22.21
C THR A 96 16.40 25.39 22.04
N LEU A 97 15.69 25.97 23.01
CA LEU A 97 14.29 26.38 22.85
C LEU A 97 14.21 27.62 21.92
N PRO A 98 13.08 27.86 21.22
CA PRO A 98 12.88 29.07 20.41
C PRO A 98 12.99 30.35 21.26
N LEU A 99 13.48 31.45 20.67
CA LEU A 99 13.76 32.72 21.34
C LEU A 99 12.55 33.33 22.09
N ASP A 100 11.32 32.99 21.73
CA ASP A 100 10.10 33.54 22.34
C ASP A 100 9.36 32.55 23.27
N ALA A 101 9.98 31.42 23.62
CA ALA A 101 9.38 30.49 24.58
C ALA A 101 9.45 31.08 26.00
N PRO A 102 8.34 31.11 26.77
CA PRO A 102 8.40 31.55 28.16
C PRO A 102 9.38 30.68 28.96
N GLU A 103 10.03 31.24 29.98
CA GLU A 103 11.08 30.50 30.70
C GLU A 103 10.58 29.18 31.29
N PRO A 104 11.34 28.07 31.13
CA PRO A 104 10.97 26.76 31.64
C PRO A 104 10.66 26.78 33.14
N GLY A 105 9.40 26.54 33.49
CA GLY A 105 8.95 26.47 34.89
C GLY A 105 7.94 27.55 35.29
N THR A 106 7.85 28.62 34.51
CA THR A 106 6.87 29.71 34.72
C THR A 106 5.42 29.24 34.50
N PRO A 107 4.43 29.93 35.11
CA PRO A 107 3.02 29.73 34.80
C PRO A 107 2.71 29.91 33.31
N GLU A 108 3.30 30.90 32.64
CA GLU A 108 3.21 31.08 31.19
C GLU A 108 3.79 29.89 30.43
N PHE A 109 4.94 29.33 30.85
CA PHE A 109 5.49 28.13 30.22
C PHE A 109 4.61 26.91 30.46
N LYS A 110 3.98 26.78 31.65
CA LYS A 110 3.01 25.72 31.91
C LYS A 110 1.74 25.90 31.07
N LYS A 111 1.30 27.13 30.81
CA LYS A 111 0.13 27.47 29.97
C LYS A 111 0.44 27.27 28.48
N TRP A 112 1.60 27.74 28.01
CA TRP A 112 2.15 27.52 26.67
C TRP A 112 2.40 26.03 26.40
N LYS A 113 2.99 25.31 27.36
CA LYS A 113 3.17 23.86 27.30
C LYS A 113 1.83 23.14 27.35
N ARG A 114 0.85 23.55 28.18
CA ARG A 114 -0.50 22.96 28.20
C ARG A 114 -1.23 23.17 26.86
N ALA A 115 -1.22 24.38 26.34
CA ALA A 115 -1.79 24.74 25.03
C ALA A 115 -1.15 23.96 23.87
N ASN A 116 0.17 23.68 23.96
CA ASN A 116 0.94 22.93 22.96
C ASN A 116 1.21 21.45 23.33
N SER A 117 0.59 20.92 24.40
CA SER A 117 0.80 19.54 24.89
C SER A 117 -0.23 18.53 24.38
N TRP A 118 -0.93 18.83 23.30
CA TRP A 118 -1.68 17.83 22.54
C TRP A 118 -0.71 16.81 21.93
N ARG A 119 -0.28 15.81 22.71
CA ARG A 119 0.52 14.70 22.18
C ARG A 119 -0.36 13.51 21.77
N LEU A 120 -0.69 13.56 20.47
CA LEU A 120 -0.65 12.47 19.49
C LEU A 120 -1.28 11.12 19.88
N ILE A 121 -2.59 11.02 19.70
CA ILE A 121 -3.10 9.89 18.89
C ILE A 121 -2.47 10.06 17.50
N PRO A 122 -2.04 9.02 16.75
CA PRO A 122 -1.58 9.27 15.40
C PRO A 122 -2.69 9.98 14.64
N ASN A 123 -2.48 11.28 14.38
CA ASN A 123 -3.31 12.19 13.60
C ASN A 123 -3.31 11.78 12.10
N ARG A 124 -3.09 10.50 11.81
CA ARG A 124 -2.67 9.98 10.49
C ARG A 124 -3.78 9.25 9.75
N ALA A 125 -4.95 9.06 10.36
CA ALA A 125 -6.08 8.42 9.71
C ALA A 125 -7.21 9.43 9.54
N HIS A 126 -7.50 9.80 8.29
CA HIS A 126 -8.65 10.63 7.96
C HIS A 126 -9.94 10.03 8.59
N PRO A 127 -10.82 10.83 9.21
CA PRO A 127 -12.04 10.34 9.88
C PRO A 127 -12.91 9.44 8.98
N ALA A 128 -13.04 9.79 7.70
CA ALA A 128 -13.76 8.96 6.73
C ALA A 128 -13.16 7.55 6.60
N ARG A 129 -11.83 7.42 6.68
CA ARG A 129 -11.15 6.11 6.64
C ARG A 129 -11.44 5.30 7.89
N VAL A 130 -11.45 5.96 9.06
CA VAL A 130 -11.78 5.32 10.34
C VAL A 130 -13.22 4.78 10.30
N ASN A 131 -14.15 5.56 9.74
CA ASN A 131 -15.53 5.12 9.58
C ASN A 131 -15.67 3.98 8.58
N ALA A 132 -14.99 4.03 7.43
CA ALA A 132 -14.93 2.92 6.48
C ALA A 132 -14.37 1.63 7.13
N ALA A 133 -13.31 1.75 7.92
CA ALA A 133 -12.72 0.63 8.65
C ALA A 133 -13.70 0.03 9.69
N LYS A 134 -14.43 0.87 10.43
CA LYS A 134 -15.50 0.41 11.34
C LYS A 134 -16.60 -0.33 10.60
N ARG A 135 -16.99 0.15 9.41
CA ARG A 135 -17.99 -0.53 8.56
C ARG A 135 -17.46 -1.88 8.09
N ALA A 136 -16.20 -1.97 7.63
CA ALA A 136 -15.57 -3.23 7.25
C ALA A 136 -15.52 -4.26 8.38
N LEU A 137 -15.28 -3.83 9.62
CA LEU A 137 -15.36 -4.68 10.82
C LEU A 137 -16.77 -5.23 11.08
N ALA A 138 -17.80 -4.47 10.71
CA ALA A 138 -19.20 -4.85 10.88
C ALA A 138 -19.70 -5.79 9.77
N VAL A 139 -19.00 -5.90 8.65
CA VAL A 139 -19.35 -6.87 7.58
C VAL A 139 -18.90 -8.27 8.01
N ARG A 140 -19.80 -8.99 8.68
CA ARG A 140 -19.63 -10.38 9.13
C ARG A 140 -19.88 -11.37 8.02
N ASN A 141 -19.11 -12.46 7.98
CA ASN A 141 -19.32 -13.59 7.08
C ASN A 141 -20.44 -14.52 7.59
N GLU A 142 -21.63 -13.96 7.73
CA GLU A 142 -22.81 -14.65 8.24
C GLU A 142 -23.43 -15.57 7.19
N TRP A 143 -24.20 -16.55 7.66
CA TRP A 143 -25.02 -17.39 6.80
C TRP A 143 -26.23 -16.59 6.30
N ASP A 144 -26.46 -16.65 4.99
CA ASP A 144 -27.63 -16.06 4.37
C ASP A 144 -28.64 -17.17 4.03
N PRO A 145 -29.79 -17.23 4.74
CA PRO A 145 -30.78 -18.27 4.50
C PRO A 145 -31.42 -18.15 3.10
N ASP A 146 -31.48 -16.95 2.52
CA ASP A 146 -32.15 -16.70 1.24
C ASP A 146 -31.41 -17.36 0.07
N VAL A 147 -30.09 -17.53 0.22
CA VAL A 147 -29.22 -18.12 -0.81
C VAL A 147 -28.49 -19.38 -0.32
N ASN A 148 -28.81 -19.83 0.90
CA ASN A 148 -28.25 -21.01 1.55
C ASN A 148 -26.71 -21.07 1.53
N GLN A 149 -26.04 -19.92 1.72
CA GLN A 149 -24.59 -19.78 1.66
C GLN A 149 -24.09 -18.65 2.56
N LYS A 150 -22.80 -18.64 2.90
CA LYS A 150 -22.19 -17.50 3.60
C LYS A 150 -22.06 -16.29 2.67
N ILE A 151 -22.25 -15.08 3.20
CA ILE A 151 -22.36 -13.86 2.36
C ILE A 151 -21.10 -13.51 1.56
N PHE A 152 -19.91 -13.98 1.94
CA PHE A 152 -18.68 -13.75 1.18
C PHE A 152 -18.48 -14.71 0.00
N THR A 153 -19.25 -15.79 -0.05
CA THR A 153 -19.21 -16.76 -1.14
C THR A 153 -19.94 -16.20 -2.35
N GLN A 154 -19.38 -16.43 -3.54
CA GLN A 154 -20.06 -16.10 -4.79
C GLN A 154 -21.18 -17.09 -5.05
N ILE A 155 -22.34 -16.58 -5.45
CA ILE A 155 -23.52 -17.40 -5.75
C ILE A 155 -23.43 -17.81 -7.22
N SER A 156 -23.50 -19.12 -7.48
CA SER A 156 -23.57 -19.64 -8.84
C SER A 156 -24.99 -19.52 -9.37
N THR A 157 -25.12 -19.06 -10.61
CA THR A 157 -26.41 -19.04 -11.33
C THR A 157 -26.76 -20.39 -11.95
N GLY A 158 -25.84 -21.37 -11.91
CA GLY A 158 -25.95 -22.64 -12.65
C GLY A 158 -25.74 -22.52 -14.16
N LYS A 159 -25.74 -21.29 -14.72
CA LYS A 159 -25.47 -21.03 -16.14
C LYS A 159 -23.97 -20.93 -16.40
N ARG A 160 -23.55 -21.29 -17.60
CA ARG A 160 -22.17 -21.11 -18.08
C ARG A 160 -22.10 -19.94 -19.06
N ASP A 161 -20.99 -19.22 -19.06
CA ASP A 161 -20.72 -18.18 -20.05
C ASP A 161 -20.21 -18.80 -21.37
N GLU A 162 -19.92 -17.95 -22.36
CA GLU A 162 -19.40 -18.34 -23.68
C GLU A 162 -18.06 -19.09 -23.60
N LYS A 163 -17.34 -18.97 -22.49
CA LYS A 163 -16.06 -19.66 -22.22
C LYS A 163 -16.27 -20.96 -21.43
N GLY A 164 -17.52 -21.32 -21.15
CA GLY A 164 -17.89 -22.48 -20.36
C GLY A 164 -17.70 -22.30 -18.85
N GLU A 165 -17.38 -21.12 -18.35
CA GLU A 165 -17.21 -20.84 -16.92
C GLU A 165 -18.57 -20.56 -16.25
N LEU A 166 -18.74 -21.00 -14.99
CA LEU A 166 -19.98 -20.77 -14.25
C LEU A 166 -20.17 -19.27 -13.99
N ILE A 167 -21.29 -18.74 -14.45
CA ILE A 167 -21.68 -17.36 -14.17
C ILE A 167 -22.02 -17.27 -12.70
N THR A 168 -21.26 -16.43 -12.00
CA THR A 168 -21.44 -16.16 -10.57
C THR A 168 -21.74 -14.70 -10.32
N TYR A 169 -22.48 -14.42 -9.25
CA TYR A 169 -22.75 -13.07 -8.77
C TYR A 169 -22.48 -12.95 -7.28
N LEU A 170 -22.33 -11.71 -6.82
CA LEU A 170 -22.13 -11.42 -5.40
C LEU A 170 -23.45 -11.49 -4.65
N ASN A 171 -23.39 -11.97 -3.41
CA ASN A 171 -24.52 -11.86 -2.50
C ASN A 171 -25.00 -10.39 -2.40
N PRO A 172 -26.28 -10.09 -2.69
CA PRO A 172 -26.81 -8.72 -2.64
C PRO A 172 -26.65 -8.04 -1.27
N LYS A 173 -26.74 -8.79 -0.16
CA LYS A 173 -26.50 -8.27 1.20
C LYS A 173 -25.07 -7.83 1.37
N LEU A 174 -24.11 -8.56 0.80
CA LEU A 174 -22.70 -8.15 0.81
C LEU A 174 -22.49 -6.86 0.02
N VAL A 175 -23.06 -6.78 -1.19
CA VAL A 175 -22.97 -5.58 -2.04
C VAL A 175 -23.51 -4.35 -1.30
N HIS A 176 -24.67 -4.49 -0.65
CA HIS A 176 -25.26 -3.44 0.16
C HIS A 176 -24.35 -3.02 1.34
N LYS A 177 -23.73 -3.99 2.03
CA LYS A 177 -22.83 -3.74 3.16
C LYS A 177 -21.50 -3.09 2.76
N ILE A 178 -21.00 -3.34 1.54
CA ILE A 178 -19.75 -2.76 1.03
C ILE A 178 -19.94 -1.37 0.42
N LYS A 179 -21.12 -1.08 -0.13
CA LYS A 179 -21.45 0.22 -0.78
C LYS A 179 -20.99 1.45 0.01
N PRO A 180 -21.17 1.54 1.36
CA PRO A 180 -20.73 2.70 2.14
C PRO A 180 -19.22 2.98 2.11
N PHE A 181 -18.38 2.01 1.73
CA PHE A 181 -16.93 2.24 1.62
C PHE A 181 -16.64 3.26 0.52
N LYS A 182 -17.37 3.18 -0.59
CA LYS A 182 -17.26 4.11 -1.72
C LYS A 182 -17.65 5.51 -1.30
N ASP A 183 -18.70 5.67 -0.50
CA ASP A 183 -19.17 6.97 -0.03
C ASP A 183 -18.16 7.61 0.92
N HIS A 184 -17.60 6.84 1.86
CA HIS A 184 -16.52 7.32 2.73
C HIS A 184 -15.24 7.65 1.95
N TYR A 185 -14.93 6.89 0.91
CA TYR A 185 -13.78 7.13 0.05
C TYR A 185 -13.95 8.40 -0.78
N ARG A 186 -15.12 8.61 -1.40
CA ARG A 186 -15.46 9.85 -2.13
C ARG A 186 -15.37 11.07 -1.23
N HIS A 187 -15.99 11.01 -0.05
CA HIS A 187 -15.90 12.10 0.92
C HIS A 187 -14.45 12.41 1.32
N TYR A 188 -13.60 11.38 1.45
CA TYR A 188 -12.16 11.58 1.65
C TYR A 188 -11.49 12.27 0.46
N LEU A 189 -11.79 11.86 -0.78
CA LEU A 189 -11.24 12.48 -1.98
C LEU A 189 -11.64 13.96 -2.10
N ASP A 190 -12.93 14.25 -1.92
CA ASP A 190 -13.46 15.62 -1.98
C ASP A 190 -12.76 16.52 -0.97
N ASP A 191 -12.60 16.02 0.27
CA ASP A 191 -11.89 16.73 1.33
C ASP A 191 -10.42 16.96 0.99
N ILE A 192 -9.66 15.94 0.60
CA ILE A 192 -8.22 16.12 0.33
C ILE A 192 -7.93 16.92 -0.94
N ASN A 193 -8.82 16.89 -1.93
CA ASN A 193 -8.64 17.64 -3.18
C ASN A 193 -8.74 19.15 -2.94
N SER A 194 -9.50 19.56 -1.93
CA SER A 194 -9.57 20.95 -1.49
C SER A 194 -8.45 21.36 -0.52
N ARG A 195 -7.55 20.45 -0.13
CA ARG A 195 -6.53 20.71 0.90
C ARG A 195 -5.16 21.00 0.31
N SER A 196 -4.46 21.89 1.01
CA SER A 196 -3.04 22.17 0.82
C SER A 196 -2.26 21.87 2.09
N ILE A 197 -1.05 21.34 1.92
CA ILE A 197 -0.02 21.21 2.95
C ILE A 197 0.67 22.56 3.08
N ILE A 198 0.65 23.12 4.29
CA ILE A 198 1.33 24.38 4.59
C ILE A 198 2.60 24.10 5.38
N LEU A 199 3.73 24.58 4.85
CA LEU A 199 5.01 24.56 5.53
C LEU A 199 5.41 26.00 5.85
N LEU A 200 5.62 26.35 7.11
CA LEU A 200 6.06 27.68 7.52
C LEU A 200 7.57 27.72 7.63
N HIS A 201 8.20 28.82 7.24
CA HIS A 201 9.62 28.95 7.39
C HIS A 201 9.97 29.05 8.90
N ARG A 202 11.03 28.39 9.33
CA ARG A 202 11.37 28.24 10.75
C ARG A 202 11.74 29.56 11.40
N ASP A 203 12.48 30.38 10.66
CA ASP A 203 13.03 31.65 11.14
C ASP A 203 12.23 32.86 10.64
N ASP A 204 11.25 32.61 9.78
CA ASP A 204 10.37 33.64 9.22
C ASP A 204 8.95 33.07 9.05
N PRO A 205 8.09 33.16 10.07
CA PRO A 205 6.73 32.63 9.99
C PRO A 205 5.86 33.25 8.88
N GLU A 206 6.26 34.39 8.30
CA GLU A 206 5.55 35.04 7.20
C GLU A 206 5.87 34.38 5.85
N ARG A 207 7.04 33.75 5.73
CA ARG A 207 7.43 32.97 4.57
C ARG A 207 6.88 31.54 4.68
N TYR A 208 6.10 31.08 3.70
CA TYR A 208 5.50 29.73 3.71
C TYR A 208 5.55 29.05 2.34
N LEU A 209 5.51 27.72 2.32
CA LEU A 209 5.28 26.91 1.13
C LEU A 209 3.90 26.29 1.20
N GLU A 210 3.13 26.50 0.14
CA GLU A 210 1.89 25.78 -0.12
C GLU A 210 2.16 24.63 -1.09
N LEU A 211 1.94 23.40 -0.64
CA LEU A 211 2.03 22.21 -1.49
C LEU A 211 0.64 21.57 -1.61
N PRO A 212 0.19 21.18 -2.81
CA PRO A 212 -1.08 20.47 -2.96
C PRO A 212 -1.07 19.14 -2.17
N TYR A 213 -2.19 18.79 -1.51
CA TYR A 213 -2.30 17.54 -0.77
C TYR A 213 -2.44 16.34 -1.72
N ARG A 214 -1.29 15.86 -2.21
CA ARG A 214 -1.20 14.78 -3.21
C ARG A 214 -0.95 13.43 -2.55
N THR A 215 -1.81 12.47 -2.84
CA THR A 215 -1.74 11.08 -2.39
C THR A 215 -1.81 10.13 -3.58
N ARG A 216 -1.55 8.84 -3.37
CA ARG A 216 -1.72 7.80 -4.40
C ARG A 216 -3.16 7.68 -4.97
N PHE A 217 -4.13 8.33 -4.32
CA PHE A 217 -5.53 8.24 -4.67
C PHE A 217 -6.03 9.42 -5.52
N ASN A 218 -5.35 10.57 -5.48
CA ASN A 218 -5.78 11.79 -6.19
C ASN A 218 -4.69 12.40 -7.08
N ASP A 219 -3.48 11.83 -7.12
CA ASP A 219 -2.40 12.31 -7.97
C ASP A 219 -2.01 11.25 -9.01
N ILE A 220 -2.23 11.59 -10.28
CA ILE A 220 -1.93 10.72 -11.43
C ILE A 220 -0.42 10.54 -11.63
N HIS A 221 0.41 11.53 -11.35
CA HIS A 221 1.87 11.42 -11.45
C HIS A 221 2.39 10.39 -10.46
N ARG A 222 1.92 10.41 -9.21
CA ARG A 222 2.24 9.38 -8.21
C ARG A 222 1.78 7.99 -8.62
N GLN A 223 0.70 7.89 -9.39
CA GLN A 223 0.23 6.62 -9.93
C GLN A 223 1.12 6.13 -11.07
N LEU A 224 1.55 7.02 -11.97
CA LEU A 224 2.53 6.72 -13.02
C LEU A 224 3.90 6.34 -12.43
N GLU A 225 4.39 7.08 -11.44
CA GLU A 225 5.61 6.74 -10.69
C GLU A 225 5.53 5.33 -10.06
N ASN A 226 4.34 4.88 -9.65
CA ASN A 226 4.18 3.51 -9.15
C ASN A 226 4.33 2.45 -10.25
N LEU A 227 3.97 2.78 -11.50
CA LEU A 227 4.18 1.92 -12.66
C LEU A 227 5.66 1.94 -13.08
N ASP A 228 6.30 3.10 -13.09
CA ASP A 228 7.72 3.23 -13.43
C ASP A 228 8.59 2.47 -12.43
N HIS A 229 8.34 2.65 -11.13
CA HIS A 229 9.02 1.87 -10.10
C HIS A 229 8.76 0.36 -10.20
N TYR A 230 7.60 -0.04 -10.74
CA TYR A 230 7.28 -1.44 -10.99
C TYR A 230 8.13 -1.99 -12.13
N ASP A 231 8.22 -1.28 -13.25
CA ASP A 231 9.03 -1.69 -14.39
C ASP A 231 10.52 -1.74 -14.00
N GLN A 232 11.04 -0.72 -13.31
CA GLN A 232 12.43 -0.73 -12.82
C GLN A 232 12.73 -1.89 -11.86
N ALA A 233 11.76 -2.30 -11.03
CA ALA A 233 11.94 -3.46 -10.15
C ALA A 233 12.06 -4.77 -10.93
N TRP A 234 11.41 -4.87 -12.09
CA TRP A 234 11.56 -6.01 -13.00
C TRP A 234 12.90 -5.99 -13.72
N ASP A 235 13.38 -4.82 -14.15
CA ASP A 235 14.68 -4.67 -14.79
C ASP A 235 15.81 -5.09 -13.85
N GLU A 236 15.78 -4.60 -12.61
CA GLU A 236 16.70 -5.00 -11.55
C GLU A 236 16.59 -6.51 -11.26
N ALA A 237 15.38 -7.07 -11.21
CA ALA A 237 15.24 -8.52 -11.03
C ALA A 237 15.80 -9.32 -12.22
N ALA A 238 15.70 -8.77 -13.43
CA ALA A 238 16.21 -9.38 -14.64
C ALA A 238 17.75 -9.44 -14.63
N GLU A 239 18.46 -8.47 -14.07
CA GLU A 239 19.93 -8.51 -13.98
C GLU A 239 20.45 -9.74 -13.23
N TYR A 240 19.78 -10.14 -12.14
CA TYR A 240 20.30 -11.18 -11.23
C TYR A 240 19.64 -12.55 -11.38
N TYR A 241 18.47 -12.61 -12.01
CA TYR A 241 17.66 -13.83 -12.02
C TYR A 241 17.23 -14.20 -13.43
N SER A 242 17.32 -15.51 -13.72
CA SER A 242 16.86 -16.12 -14.97
C SER A 242 15.64 -17.02 -14.78
N THR A 243 15.25 -17.29 -13.53
CA THR A 243 14.12 -18.15 -13.15
C THR A 243 13.23 -17.47 -12.13
N GLY A 244 11.97 -17.87 -12.09
CA GLY A 244 11.01 -17.39 -11.10
C GLY A 244 9.74 -18.23 -11.04
N VAL A 245 8.86 -17.90 -10.11
CA VAL A 245 7.51 -18.48 -10.01
C VAL A 245 6.51 -17.37 -9.80
N PHE A 246 5.52 -17.31 -10.69
CA PHE A 246 4.30 -16.54 -10.48
C PHE A 246 3.36 -17.34 -9.57
N LEU A 247 2.89 -16.71 -8.50
CA LEU A 247 2.02 -17.29 -7.50
C LEU A 247 0.86 -16.35 -7.22
N THR A 248 -0.37 -16.83 -7.36
CA THR A 248 -1.56 -16.15 -6.85
C THR A 248 -1.96 -16.77 -5.52
N LEU A 249 -2.10 -15.94 -4.49
CA LEU A 249 -2.59 -16.32 -3.17
C LEU A 249 -3.92 -15.63 -2.89
N THR A 250 -4.96 -16.44 -2.65
CA THR A 250 -6.33 -15.97 -2.47
C THR A 250 -6.80 -16.19 -1.04
N THR A 251 -7.59 -15.25 -0.52
CA THR A 251 -8.25 -15.41 0.78
C THR A 251 -9.41 -16.39 0.66
N ASP A 252 -9.47 -17.40 1.53
CA ASP A 252 -10.65 -18.26 1.60
C ASP A 252 -11.69 -17.58 2.51
N PRO A 253 -12.88 -17.23 1.98
CA PRO A 253 -13.90 -16.57 2.76
C PRO A 253 -14.32 -17.37 4.01
N SER A 254 -14.37 -18.70 3.92
CA SER A 254 -14.88 -19.58 4.98
C SER A 254 -14.03 -19.54 6.25
N MET A 255 -12.78 -19.11 6.14
CA MET A 255 -11.81 -19.06 7.25
C MET A 255 -11.87 -17.78 8.08
N HIS A 256 -12.63 -16.76 7.65
CA HIS A 256 -12.67 -15.47 8.32
C HIS A 256 -14.08 -15.08 8.71
N ALA A 257 -14.21 -14.52 9.91
CA ALA A 257 -15.50 -14.10 10.46
C ALA A 257 -15.96 -12.73 9.94
N ASP A 258 -15.05 -11.88 9.46
CA ASP A 258 -15.36 -10.56 8.93
C ASP A 258 -14.33 -10.05 7.91
N LEU A 259 -14.76 -9.05 7.14
CA LEU A 259 -14.03 -8.54 5.99
C LEU A 259 -12.74 -7.81 6.39
N TRP A 260 -12.77 -7.08 7.51
CA TRP A 260 -11.60 -6.37 8.01
C TRP A 260 -10.48 -7.33 8.43
N HIS A 261 -10.80 -8.32 9.26
CA HIS A 261 -9.82 -9.29 9.72
C HIS A 261 -9.28 -10.12 8.56
N ALA A 262 -10.14 -10.57 7.64
CA ALA A 262 -9.72 -11.30 6.44
C ALA A 262 -8.63 -10.54 5.66
N ASN A 263 -8.87 -9.25 5.39
CA ASN A 263 -7.96 -8.44 4.59
C ASN A 263 -6.70 -8.00 5.33
N ARG A 264 -6.79 -7.68 6.63
CA ARG A 264 -5.63 -7.31 7.45
C ARG A 264 -4.74 -8.52 7.76
N HIS A 265 -5.34 -9.70 7.86
CA HIS A 265 -4.62 -10.94 8.12
C HIS A 265 -3.75 -11.40 6.94
N MET A 266 -4.11 -11.04 5.69
CA MET A 266 -3.32 -11.35 4.49
C MET A 266 -1.83 -11.00 4.64
N GLY A 267 -1.50 -9.84 5.22
CA GLY A 267 -0.09 -9.46 5.43
C GLY A 267 0.63 -10.35 6.45
N LYS A 268 -0.06 -10.76 7.52
CA LYS A 268 0.49 -11.69 8.53
C LYS A 268 0.70 -13.08 7.94
N ALA A 269 -0.30 -13.57 7.21
CA ALA A 269 -0.23 -14.87 6.55
C ALA A 269 0.86 -14.90 5.48
N TYR A 270 0.97 -13.86 4.66
CA TYR A 270 2.05 -13.73 3.68
C TYR A 270 3.43 -13.76 4.35
N ASN A 271 3.62 -13.02 5.44
CA ASN A 271 4.88 -13.07 6.19
C ASN A 271 5.18 -14.47 6.72
N ARG A 272 4.20 -15.16 7.31
CA ARG A 272 4.36 -16.56 7.75
C ARG A 272 4.74 -17.48 6.60
N TYR A 273 4.09 -17.33 5.45
CA TYR A 273 4.39 -18.12 4.26
C TYR A 273 5.81 -17.85 3.76
N THR A 274 6.24 -16.59 3.66
CA THR A 274 7.62 -16.27 3.27
C THR A 274 8.65 -16.78 4.28
N SER A 275 8.35 -16.77 5.58
CA SER A 275 9.21 -17.37 6.60
C SER A 275 9.30 -18.89 6.43
N TYR A 276 8.19 -19.56 6.12
CA TYR A 276 8.18 -20.99 5.81
C TYR A 276 9.04 -21.32 4.58
N LEU A 277 8.89 -20.57 3.49
CA LEU A 277 9.73 -20.71 2.29
C LEU A 277 11.21 -20.48 2.60
N THR A 278 11.52 -19.51 3.46
CA THR A 278 12.91 -19.24 3.92
C THR A 278 13.48 -20.45 4.66
N SER A 279 12.71 -21.01 5.61
CA SER A 279 13.12 -22.21 6.35
C SER A 279 13.27 -23.43 5.45
N LYS A 280 12.38 -23.59 4.46
CA LYS A 280 12.44 -24.68 3.47
C LYS A 280 13.69 -24.56 2.61
N GLY A 281 13.98 -23.37 2.07
CA GLY A 281 15.19 -23.10 1.29
C GLY A 281 16.47 -23.37 2.08
N ARG A 282 16.56 -22.90 3.35
CA ARG A 282 17.70 -23.17 4.24
C ARG A 282 17.91 -24.68 4.43
N LYS A 283 16.83 -25.45 4.62
CA LYS A 283 16.91 -26.91 4.79
C LYS A 283 17.39 -27.62 3.53
N ILE A 284 16.85 -27.26 2.36
CA ILE A 284 17.26 -27.86 1.08
C ILE A 284 18.74 -27.60 0.83
N ARG A 285 19.20 -26.35 0.97
CA ARG A 285 20.61 -26.01 0.78
C ARG A 285 21.54 -26.75 1.75
N LYS A 286 21.13 -26.93 3.01
CA LYS A 286 21.91 -27.74 3.97
C LYS A 286 22.06 -29.20 3.54
N LEU A 287 21.03 -29.79 2.95
CA LEU A 287 21.10 -31.15 2.43
C LEU A 287 22.03 -31.22 1.22
N GLU A 288 21.89 -30.30 0.26
CA GLU A 288 22.77 -30.22 -0.91
C GLU A 288 24.26 -30.10 -0.55
N LEU A 289 24.60 -29.22 0.41
CA LEU A 289 25.99 -29.04 0.85
C LEU A 289 26.52 -30.26 1.60
N LYS A 290 25.67 -30.91 2.39
CA LYS A 290 26.02 -32.17 3.07
C LYS A 290 26.28 -33.29 2.07
N ASP A 291 25.45 -33.42 1.05
CA ASP A 291 25.62 -34.40 -0.02
C ASP A 291 26.87 -34.09 -0.87
N GLY A 292 27.26 -32.82 -0.95
CA GLY A 292 28.52 -32.35 -1.54
C GLY A 292 29.76 -32.59 -0.67
N GLY A 293 29.63 -33.22 0.50
CA GLY A 293 30.74 -33.64 1.36
C GLY A 293 31.31 -32.56 2.29
N LEU A 294 30.64 -31.41 2.44
CA LEU A 294 31.09 -30.38 3.38
C LEU A 294 30.90 -30.81 4.84
N SER A 295 31.83 -30.38 5.70
CA SER A 295 31.69 -30.53 7.14
C SER A 295 30.53 -29.70 7.69
N LYS A 296 30.11 -29.99 8.92
CA LYS A 296 28.98 -29.31 9.55
C LYS A 296 29.27 -27.82 9.77
N GLU A 297 30.51 -27.49 10.11
CA GLU A 297 30.98 -26.13 10.37
C GLU A 297 30.93 -25.30 9.08
N GLU A 298 31.49 -25.82 7.98
CA GLU A 298 31.45 -25.18 6.66
C GLU A 298 30.01 -24.96 6.17
N ILE A 299 29.11 -25.92 6.42
CA ILE A 299 27.70 -25.78 6.08
C ILE A 299 27.05 -24.62 6.83
N GLU A 300 27.27 -24.48 8.13
CA GLU A 300 26.64 -23.38 8.88
C GLU A 300 27.20 -22.02 8.47
N GLU A 301 28.51 -21.91 8.20
CA GLU A 301 29.12 -20.68 7.68
C GLU A 301 28.52 -20.27 6.32
N GLU A 302 28.48 -21.20 5.37
CA GLU A 302 27.89 -20.98 4.05
C GLU A 302 26.41 -20.56 4.15
N ILE A 303 25.65 -21.21 5.04
CA ILE A 303 24.24 -20.90 5.24
C ILE A 303 24.04 -19.51 5.87
N ASP A 304 24.90 -19.10 6.81
CA ASP A 304 24.74 -17.82 7.50
C ASP A 304 25.17 -16.62 6.62
N LEU A 305 26.01 -16.85 5.61
CA LEU A 305 26.33 -15.86 4.57
C LEU A 305 25.16 -15.58 3.62
N HIS A 306 24.20 -16.51 3.50
CA HIS A 306 23.16 -16.46 2.47
C HIS A 306 21.77 -16.09 3.02
N SER A 307 21.13 -15.11 2.39
CA SER A 307 19.73 -14.78 2.66
C SER A 307 18.78 -15.68 1.87
N PHE A 308 18.18 -16.67 2.53
CA PHE A 308 17.16 -17.55 1.94
C PHE A 308 15.77 -16.92 1.77
N ARG A 309 15.61 -15.63 2.15
CA ARG A 309 14.32 -14.95 2.00
C ARG A 309 14.04 -14.74 0.51
N PRO A 310 12.96 -15.33 -0.06
CA PRO A 310 12.65 -15.21 -1.47
C PRO A 310 12.54 -13.75 -1.89
N LYS A 311 13.17 -13.40 -3.03
CA LYS A 311 13.02 -12.07 -3.61
C LYS A 311 11.75 -12.03 -4.42
N TYR A 312 11.00 -10.94 -4.32
CA TYR A 312 9.66 -10.88 -4.90
C TYR A 312 9.24 -9.50 -5.38
N ILE A 313 8.27 -9.49 -6.30
CA ILE A 313 7.37 -8.38 -6.61
C ILE A 313 5.94 -8.90 -6.36
N CYS A 314 5.10 -8.12 -5.67
CA CYS A 314 3.77 -8.54 -5.24
C CYS A 314 2.76 -7.42 -5.49
N VAL A 315 1.76 -7.69 -6.31
CA VAL A 315 0.61 -6.82 -6.59
C VAL A 315 -0.59 -7.36 -5.82
N HIS A 316 -1.28 -6.47 -5.10
CA HIS A 316 -2.51 -6.80 -4.39
C HIS A 316 -3.70 -6.38 -5.23
N GLU A 317 -4.69 -7.25 -5.37
CA GLU A 317 -5.98 -6.98 -6.02
C GLU A 317 -7.11 -7.26 -5.03
N PHE A 318 -8.18 -6.47 -5.04
CA PHE A 318 -9.40 -6.82 -4.33
C PHE A 318 -10.39 -7.49 -5.28
N GLN A 319 -10.91 -8.63 -4.87
CA GLN A 319 -12.03 -9.29 -5.53
C GLN A 319 -13.29 -8.44 -5.43
N LYS A 320 -14.28 -8.77 -6.28
CA LYS A 320 -15.62 -8.17 -6.23
C LYS A 320 -16.29 -8.31 -4.85
N ASN A 321 -16.02 -9.38 -4.10
CA ASN A 321 -16.56 -9.59 -2.75
C ASN A 321 -15.78 -8.81 -1.65
N GLY A 322 -14.81 -7.97 -2.03
CA GLY A 322 -13.99 -7.16 -1.13
C GLY A 322 -12.86 -7.91 -0.43
N LEU A 323 -12.64 -9.20 -0.73
CA LEU A 323 -11.51 -9.96 -0.21
C LEU A 323 -10.26 -9.75 -1.07
N ILE A 324 -9.10 -9.77 -0.43
CA ILE A 324 -7.82 -9.50 -1.07
C ILE A 324 -7.19 -10.76 -1.69
N HIS A 325 -6.64 -10.58 -2.88
CA HIS A 325 -5.73 -11.46 -3.61
C HIS A 325 -4.33 -10.85 -3.64
N SER A 326 -3.30 -11.71 -3.66
CA SER A 326 -1.92 -11.28 -3.93
C SER A 326 -1.36 -12.06 -5.10
N HIS A 327 -1.02 -11.35 -6.18
CA HIS A 327 -0.27 -11.87 -7.31
C HIS A 327 1.20 -11.56 -7.10
N ILE A 328 2.02 -12.59 -7.00
CA ILE A 328 3.40 -12.51 -6.56
C ILE A 328 4.27 -13.16 -7.62
N VAL A 329 5.39 -12.54 -7.95
CA VAL A 329 6.49 -13.22 -8.63
C VAL A 329 7.62 -13.37 -7.64
N PHE A 330 8.04 -14.60 -7.39
CA PHE A 330 9.27 -14.91 -6.70
C PHE A 330 10.39 -15.12 -7.72
N PHE A 331 11.56 -14.53 -7.50
CA PHE A 331 12.71 -14.60 -8.39
C PHE A 331 13.81 -15.50 -7.81
N GLY A 332 14.57 -16.15 -8.69
CA GLY A 332 15.66 -17.07 -8.32
C GLY A 332 15.17 -18.44 -7.83
N ILE A 333 13.90 -18.76 -8.08
CA ILE A 333 13.28 -20.03 -7.70
C ILE A 333 12.62 -20.58 -8.97
N SER A 334 13.06 -21.74 -9.46
CA SER A 334 12.49 -22.39 -10.64
C SER A 334 11.16 -23.09 -10.33
N TRP A 335 10.99 -23.56 -9.10
CA TRP A 335 9.81 -24.29 -8.64
C TRP A 335 9.60 -24.09 -7.13
N LEU A 336 8.36 -23.85 -6.71
CA LEU A 336 8.01 -23.70 -5.29
C LEU A 336 7.61 -25.04 -4.67
N ASP A 337 6.53 -25.60 -5.20
CA ASP A 337 5.98 -26.91 -4.88
C ASP A 337 4.74 -27.17 -5.77
N TRP A 338 4.14 -28.35 -5.64
CA TRP A 338 2.83 -28.66 -6.20
C TRP A 338 1.72 -27.80 -5.56
N GLU A 339 0.66 -27.52 -6.33
CA GLU A 339 -0.42 -26.63 -5.89
C GLU A 339 -1.10 -27.10 -4.59
N ASP A 340 -1.26 -28.40 -4.39
CA ASP A 340 -1.84 -28.96 -3.17
C ASP A 340 -0.99 -28.70 -1.93
N ILE A 341 0.34 -28.76 -2.07
CA ILE A 341 1.27 -28.46 -0.98
C ILE A 341 1.26 -26.96 -0.68
N ILE A 342 1.33 -26.12 -1.71
CA ILE A 342 1.23 -24.66 -1.56
C ILE A 342 -0.12 -24.28 -0.91
N SER A 343 -1.21 -24.94 -1.30
CA SER A 343 -2.54 -24.77 -0.73
C SER A 343 -2.57 -25.13 0.76
N ALA A 344 -1.98 -26.28 1.13
CA ALA A 344 -1.89 -26.72 2.52
C ALA A 344 -1.07 -25.75 3.38
N ASP A 345 0.08 -25.28 2.87
CA ASP A 345 0.92 -24.29 3.54
C ASP A 345 0.21 -22.95 3.70
N TRP A 346 -0.53 -22.53 2.68
CA TRP A 346 -1.32 -21.30 2.73
C TRP A 346 -2.47 -21.38 3.73
N LYS A 347 -3.12 -22.54 3.81
CA LYS A 347 -4.16 -22.84 4.81
C LYS A 347 -3.58 -22.85 6.21
N ARG A 348 -2.39 -23.44 6.39
CA ARG A 348 -1.64 -23.41 7.66
C ARG A 348 -1.26 -21.98 8.08
N CYS A 349 -1.02 -21.09 7.11
CA CYS A 349 -0.82 -19.66 7.36
C CYS A 349 -2.11 -18.92 7.77
N GLY A 350 -3.27 -19.60 7.76
CA GLY A 350 -4.55 -19.12 8.28
C GLY A 350 -5.29 -18.15 7.36
N GLN A 351 -4.99 -18.11 6.07
CA GLN A 351 -5.59 -17.13 5.14
C GLN A 351 -6.53 -17.76 4.11
N GLY A 352 -6.13 -18.86 3.49
CA GLY A 352 -6.95 -19.54 2.50
C GLY A 352 -6.31 -20.78 1.92
N ARG A 353 -6.96 -21.36 0.92
CA ARG A 353 -6.50 -22.58 0.22
C ARG A 353 -6.40 -22.41 -1.30
N VAL A 354 -6.96 -21.34 -1.85
CA VAL A 354 -6.96 -21.14 -3.30
C VAL A 354 -5.63 -20.51 -3.71
N VAL A 355 -4.88 -21.24 -4.52
CA VAL A 355 -3.56 -20.86 -5.01
C VAL A 355 -3.45 -21.21 -6.49
N LYS A 356 -2.57 -20.52 -7.21
CA LYS A 356 -2.22 -20.86 -8.60
C LYS A 356 -0.76 -20.54 -8.84
N ALA A 357 0.01 -21.51 -9.29
CA ALA A 357 1.45 -21.37 -9.47
C ALA A 357 1.88 -21.66 -10.92
N CYS A 358 2.69 -20.77 -11.50
CA CYS A 358 3.25 -20.92 -12.84
C CYS A 358 4.75 -20.62 -12.80
N ALA A 359 5.58 -21.55 -13.29
CA ALA A 359 7.02 -21.33 -13.40
C ALA A 359 7.36 -20.32 -14.52
N LEU A 360 8.39 -19.53 -14.29
CA LEU A 360 8.91 -18.49 -15.18
C LEU A 360 10.37 -18.76 -15.50
N ARG A 361 10.77 -18.39 -16.71
CA ARG A 361 12.17 -18.39 -17.15
C ARG A 361 12.47 -17.21 -18.06
N LYS A 362 13.74 -16.90 -18.24
CA LYS A 362 14.18 -16.03 -19.33
C LYS A 362 14.35 -16.80 -20.64
N ASN A 363 13.93 -16.20 -21.75
CA ASN A 363 14.26 -16.68 -23.08
C ASN A 363 15.69 -16.27 -23.47
N LYS A 364 16.14 -16.68 -24.67
CA LYS A 364 17.48 -16.34 -25.21
C LYS A 364 17.71 -14.83 -25.38
N PHE A 365 16.63 -14.06 -25.50
CA PHE A 365 16.64 -12.60 -25.63
C PHE A 365 16.57 -11.88 -24.26
N GLY A 366 16.66 -12.63 -23.15
CA GLY A 366 16.62 -12.08 -21.80
C GLY A 366 15.23 -11.70 -21.28
N GLN A 367 14.17 -11.94 -22.05
CA GLN A 367 12.79 -11.61 -21.69
C GLN A 367 12.16 -12.70 -20.83
N TRP A 368 11.35 -12.29 -19.85
CA TRP A 368 10.59 -13.22 -19.00
C TRP A 368 9.45 -13.86 -19.77
N VAL A 369 9.37 -15.19 -19.73
CA VAL A 369 8.32 -15.99 -20.35
C VAL A 369 7.81 -17.07 -19.38
N TRP A 370 6.60 -17.56 -19.64
CA TRP A 370 6.05 -18.72 -18.94
C TRP A 370 6.86 -19.97 -19.31
N SER A 371 7.28 -20.75 -18.31
CA SER A 371 8.04 -21.98 -18.57
C SER A 371 7.16 -23.10 -19.11
N GLY A 372 5.87 -23.08 -18.77
CA GLY A 372 4.85 -24.01 -19.26
C GLY A 372 3.56 -23.28 -19.60
N ASN A 373 2.42 -23.90 -19.31
CA ASN A 373 1.12 -23.32 -19.62
C ASN A 373 0.93 -21.98 -18.89
N PRO A 374 0.68 -20.88 -19.61
CA PRO A 374 0.39 -19.60 -18.99
C PRO A 374 -0.95 -19.66 -18.24
N PRO A 375 -1.20 -18.69 -17.33
CA PRO A 375 -2.56 -18.49 -16.82
C PRO A 375 -3.56 -18.37 -17.97
N LYS A 376 -4.71 -19.05 -17.86
CA LYS A 376 -5.78 -19.07 -18.88
C LYS A 376 -6.22 -17.66 -19.31
N ASP A 377 -6.22 -16.72 -18.38
CA ASP A 377 -6.62 -15.31 -18.55
C ASP A 377 -5.44 -14.37 -18.86
N SER A 378 -4.28 -14.94 -19.21
CA SER A 378 -3.10 -14.15 -19.62
C SER A 378 -3.33 -13.43 -20.94
N ASP A 379 -4.18 -13.97 -21.81
CA ASP A 379 -4.46 -13.47 -23.17
C ASP A 379 -3.14 -13.29 -23.97
N GLY A 380 -2.21 -14.24 -23.85
CA GLY A 380 -0.91 -14.20 -24.53
C GLY A 380 0.14 -13.29 -23.89
N ARG A 381 -0.20 -12.54 -22.82
CA ARG A 381 0.74 -11.60 -22.19
C ARG A 381 1.92 -12.32 -21.50
N PRO A 382 3.15 -11.79 -21.60
CA PRO A 382 4.27 -12.27 -20.82
C PRO A 382 4.06 -12.00 -19.32
N PRO A 383 4.76 -12.72 -18.42
CA PRO A 383 4.59 -12.62 -16.97
C PRO A 383 4.65 -11.18 -16.42
N GLN A 384 5.58 -10.36 -16.90
CA GLN A 384 5.73 -8.97 -16.47
C GLN A 384 4.49 -8.13 -16.81
N GLN A 385 4.00 -8.21 -18.05
CA GLN A 385 2.79 -7.49 -18.47
C GLN A 385 1.54 -8.05 -17.81
N TYR A 386 1.47 -9.37 -17.61
CA TYR A 386 0.37 -10.01 -16.93
C TYR A 386 0.26 -9.58 -15.46
N LEU A 387 1.38 -9.48 -14.74
CA LEU A 387 1.37 -8.93 -13.38
C LEU A 387 1.06 -7.41 -13.39
N ARG A 388 1.55 -6.66 -14.40
CA ARG A 388 1.28 -5.23 -14.58
C ARG A 388 -0.21 -4.96 -14.80
N LYS A 389 -0.93 -5.84 -15.51
CA LYS A 389 -2.39 -5.78 -15.73
C LYS A 389 -3.15 -5.57 -14.42
N TYR A 390 -2.78 -6.26 -13.34
CA TYR A 390 -3.45 -6.14 -12.04
C TYR A 390 -3.20 -4.78 -11.37
N LEU A 391 -1.98 -4.25 -11.51
CA LEU A 391 -1.64 -2.92 -11.01
C LEU A 391 -2.34 -1.82 -11.83
N GLN A 392 -2.38 -1.96 -13.15
CA GLN A 392 -3.07 -1.06 -14.07
C GLN A 392 -4.58 -1.05 -13.87
N LYS A 393 -5.23 -2.21 -13.73
CA LYS A 393 -6.66 -2.31 -13.39
C LYS A 393 -7.00 -1.49 -12.14
N THR A 394 -6.13 -1.59 -11.13
CA THR A 394 -6.27 -0.86 -9.89
C THR A 394 -6.12 0.64 -10.14
N ILE A 395 -5.06 1.07 -10.84
CA ILE A 395 -4.70 2.48 -11.04
C ILE A 395 -5.67 3.20 -12.00
N HIS A 396 -5.93 2.66 -13.19
CA HIS A 396 -6.67 3.36 -14.25
C HIS A 396 -8.18 3.40 -14.03
N ASP A 397 -8.77 2.29 -13.58
CA ASP A 397 -10.22 2.19 -13.41
C ASP A 397 -10.67 2.81 -12.07
N GLN A 398 -9.71 3.13 -11.18
CA GLN A 398 -9.92 3.50 -9.77
C GLN A 398 -10.86 2.54 -9.02
N ARG A 399 -11.19 1.38 -9.60
CA ARG A 399 -12.13 0.41 -9.06
C ARG A 399 -11.48 -0.28 -7.88
N GLY A 400 -12.19 -0.29 -6.77
CA GLY A 400 -11.71 -0.89 -5.54
C GLY A 400 -10.72 -0.02 -4.75
N PHE A 401 -10.42 1.22 -5.18
CA PHE A 401 -9.66 2.18 -4.39
C PHE A 401 -10.25 2.37 -2.98
N GLU A 402 -11.58 2.30 -2.85
CA GLU A 402 -12.29 2.29 -1.59
C GLU A 402 -11.83 1.16 -0.66
N HIS A 403 -11.48 -0.01 -1.18
CA HIS A 403 -10.96 -1.13 -0.39
C HIS A 403 -9.49 -0.89 0.02
N TYR A 404 -8.63 -0.41 -0.87
CA TYR A 404 -7.25 -0.03 -0.52
C TYR A 404 -7.21 1.09 0.52
N PHE A 405 -8.12 2.06 0.40
CA PHE A 405 -8.33 3.13 1.36
C PHE A 405 -8.80 2.59 2.70
N THR A 406 -9.87 1.80 2.71
CA THR A 406 -10.48 1.23 3.92
C THR A 406 -9.46 0.39 4.70
N ILE A 407 -8.81 -0.56 4.04
CA ILE A 407 -7.86 -1.50 4.67
C ILE A 407 -6.47 -0.88 4.88
N ASN A 408 -6.20 0.28 4.25
CA ASN A 408 -4.89 0.91 4.17
C ASN A 408 -3.81 -0.02 3.59
N LYS A 409 -4.16 -0.67 2.47
CA LYS A 409 -3.28 -1.60 1.74
C LYS A 409 -2.55 -0.85 0.63
N LYS A 410 -1.28 -1.16 0.37
CA LYS A 410 -0.56 -0.67 -0.83
C LYS A 410 -1.07 -1.41 -2.08
N PHE A 411 -1.01 -0.77 -3.24
CA PHE A 411 -1.34 -1.43 -4.52
C PHE A 411 -0.38 -2.59 -4.79
N TRP A 412 0.90 -2.38 -4.49
CA TRP A 412 1.93 -3.39 -4.66
C TRP A 412 3.08 -3.21 -3.67
N SER A 413 3.99 -4.18 -3.63
CA SER A 413 5.18 -4.21 -2.80
C SER A 413 6.27 -5.04 -3.49
N ARG A 414 7.52 -4.84 -3.07
CA ARG A 414 8.68 -5.56 -3.60
C ARG A 414 9.69 -5.82 -2.51
N SER A 415 10.60 -6.74 -2.77
CA SER A 415 11.80 -6.91 -1.97
C SER A 415 12.69 -5.67 -2.07
N GLN A 416 13.34 -5.29 -0.96
CA GLN A 416 14.22 -4.12 -0.91
C GLN A 416 15.40 -4.20 -1.90
N ARG A 417 15.81 -5.41 -2.30
CA ARG A 417 16.82 -5.60 -3.35
C ARG A 417 16.40 -4.94 -4.67
N PHE A 418 15.10 -4.92 -4.97
CA PHE A 418 14.52 -4.38 -6.19
C PHE A 418 14.10 -2.91 -6.03
N ASP A 419 14.62 -2.22 -5.01
CA ASP A 419 14.39 -0.79 -4.89
C ASP A 419 15.26 -0.09 -5.95
N PRO A 420 14.68 0.59 -6.96
CA PRO A 420 15.45 1.20 -8.05
C PRO A 420 16.40 2.30 -7.60
N HIS A 421 16.24 2.80 -6.37
CA HIS A 421 17.20 3.67 -5.71
C HIS A 421 18.27 2.87 -4.95
N LYS A 422 18.72 1.76 -5.53
CA LYS A 422 19.73 0.89 -4.95
C LYS A 422 21.06 1.64 -5.00
N LEU A 423 21.33 2.33 -3.92
CA LEU A 423 22.63 2.92 -3.69
C LEU A 423 23.68 1.80 -3.76
N THR A 424 24.74 1.98 -4.56
CA THR A 424 26.00 1.24 -4.44
C THR A 424 26.51 1.31 -2.99
N GLU A 425 27.43 0.43 -2.54
CA GLU A 425 27.97 0.58 -1.17
C GLU A 425 28.64 1.94 -0.96
N GLU A 426 29.31 2.47 -1.99
CA GLU A 426 29.80 3.85 -2.00
C GLU A 426 28.66 4.88 -1.91
N GLU A 427 27.56 4.73 -2.65
CA GLU A 427 26.41 5.62 -2.55
C GLU A 427 25.62 5.42 -1.24
N ARG A 428 25.71 4.24 -0.59
CA ARG A 428 25.12 3.98 0.73
C ARG A 428 25.93 4.68 1.79
N LEU A 429 27.26 4.57 1.69
CA LEU A 429 28.21 5.25 2.55
C LEU A 429 28.13 6.76 2.32
N ASP A 430 28.12 7.24 1.07
CA ASP A 430 27.93 8.64 0.69
C ASP A 430 26.55 9.14 1.10
N ARG A 431 25.46 8.37 0.98
CA ARG A 431 24.15 8.80 1.49
C ARG A 431 24.07 8.71 3.01
N ALA A 432 24.84 7.83 3.66
CA ALA A 432 24.97 7.77 5.12
C ALA A 432 25.79 8.96 5.64
N LEU A 433 26.88 9.31 4.94
CA LEU A 433 27.72 10.48 5.16
C LEU A 433 26.95 11.75 4.84
N LYS A 434 26.31 11.88 3.69
CA LYS A 434 25.35 12.95 3.38
C LYS A 434 24.21 12.97 4.37
N ARG A 435 23.72 11.87 4.93
CA ARG A 435 22.71 11.90 6.03
C ARG A 435 23.29 12.34 7.36
N ALA A 436 24.56 12.03 7.63
CA ALA A 436 25.31 12.46 8.81
C ALA A 436 25.66 13.96 8.68
N ALA A 437 26.28 14.35 7.58
CA ALA A 437 26.51 15.72 7.14
C ALA A 437 25.20 16.51 6.96
N THR A 438 24.09 15.93 6.49
CA THR A 438 22.76 16.59 6.49
C THR A 438 22.16 16.60 7.89
N ARG A 439 22.53 15.71 8.81
CA ARG A 439 22.16 15.82 10.23
C ARG A 439 22.96 16.94 10.91
N GLU A 440 24.23 17.07 10.57
CA GLU A 440 25.15 18.14 10.98
C GLU A 440 24.74 19.48 10.36
N LEU A 441 24.46 19.53 9.05
CA LEU A 441 23.83 20.64 8.35
C LEU A 441 22.41 20.87 8.85
N LYS A 442 21.61 19.89 9.26
CA LYS A 442 20.30 20.17 9.91
C LYS A 442 20.46 20.70 11.34
N GLN A 443 21.62 20.49 11.94
CA GLN A 443 22.02 21.07 13.22
C GLN A 443 22.63 22.47 13.03
N GLN A 444 23.26 22.77 11.88
CA GLN A 444 23.90 24.06 11.55
C GLN A 444 23.02 24.98 10.67
N VAL A 445 22.45 24.47 9.60
CA VAL A 445 21.37 25.05 8.79
C VAL A 445 20.05 24.69 9.45
N SER A 446 19.44 25.70 10.04
CA SER A 446 18.01 25.73 10.37
C SER A 446 17.22 25.02 9.27
N GLY A 447 16.73 23.80 9.56
CA GLY A 447 15.79 23.10 8.68
C GLY A 447 14.59 24.01 8.50
N SER A 448 14.59 24.72 7.38
CA SER A 448 13.99 26.04 7.34
C SER A 448 12.48 26.01 7.15
N TRP A 449 11.85 24.83 7.08
CA TRP A 449 10.41 24.69 6.90
C TRP A 449 9.82 23.71 7.92
N ARG A 450 8.75 24.12 8.61
CA ARG A 450 8.00 23.35 9.60
C ARG A 450 6.58 23.11 9.08
N PHE A 451 6.13 21.86 9.14
CA PHE A 451 4.73 21.55 8.82
C PHE A 451 3.79 22.25 9.81
N ALA A 452 2.99 23.19 9.31
CA ALA A 452 2.01 23.92 10.11
C ALA A 452 0.64 23.27 10.09
N GLY A 453 0.30 22.56 9.01
CA GLY A 453 -0.95 21.84 8.93
C GLY A 453 -1.38 21.55 7.51
N THR A 454 -2.62 21.07 7.42
CA THR A 454 -3.34 20.88 6.17
C THR A 454 -4.60 21.70 6.23
N LEU A 455 -4.66 22.78 5.46
CA LEU A 455 -5.79 23.69 5.41
C LEU A 455 -6.57 23.46 4.12
N ALA A 456 -7.87 23.73 4.14
CA ALA A 456 -8.61 23.88 2.91
C ALA A 456 -8.10 25.14 2.18
N SER A 457 -8.03 25.13 0.85
CA SER A 457 -7.44 26.21 0.06
C SER A 457 -8.15 27.56 0.24
N ASP A 458 -9.43 27.55 0.61
CA ASP A 458 -10.22 28.71 0.98
C ASP A 458 -9.93 29.21 2.41
N GLN A 459 -9.55 28.32 3.32
CA GLN A 459 -9.16 28.60 4.70
C GLN A 459 -7.70 29.03 4.86
N VAL A 460 -6.91 29.01 3.78
CA VAL A 460 -5.59 29.66 3.75
C VAL A 460 -5.83 31.17 3.93
N PRO A 461 -5.42 31.79 5.05
CA PRO A 461 -5.75 33.18 5.35
C PRO A 461 -5.33 34.13 4.22
N SER A 462 -6.12 35.17 3.97
CA SER A 462 -5.83 36.15 2.91
C SER A 462 -4.48 36.84 3.06
N TRP A 463 -4.02 37.05 4.30
CA TRP A 463 -2.68 37.58 4.57
C TRP A 463 -1.55 36.59 4.23
N LEU A 464 -1.80 35.27 4.30
CA LEU A 464 -0.93 34.27 3.70
C LEU A 464 -0.96 34.43 2.17
N LYS A 465 -2.15 34.47 1.53
CA LYS A 465 -2.28 34.58 0.06
C LYS A 465 -1.62 35.83 -0.53
N PHE A 466 -1.68 36.95 0.19
CA PHE A 466 -1.05 38.21 -0.22
C PHE A 466 0.49 38.11 -0.31
N LEU A 467 1.13 37.41 0.63
CA LEU A 467 2.58 37.24 0.65
C LEU A 467 3.08 36.29 -0.46
N SER A 468 2.32 35.23 -0.78
CA SER A 468 2.66 34.34 -1.91
C SER A 468 2.58 35.04 -3.26
N ASP A 469 1.66 36.00 -3.42
CA ASP A 469 1.51 36.78 -4.65
C ASP A 469 2.61 37.86 -4.78
N VAL A 470 3.15 38.37 -3.67
CA VAL A 470 4.29 39.30 -3.67
C VAL A 470 5.60 38.58 -4.01
N GLU A 471 5.80 37.35 -3.52
CA GLU A 471 6.96 36.53 -3.89
C GLU A 471 6.87 36.01 -5.33
N ARG A 472 5.70 35.59 -5.82
CA ARG A 472 5.50 35.26 -7.25
C ARG A 472 5.81 36.42 -8.19
N ARG A 473 5.50 37.66 -7.79
CA ARG A 473 5.86 38.86 -8.57
C ARG A 473 7.36 39.16 -8.57
N ARG A 474 8.09 38.75 -7.53
CA ARG A 474 9.56 38.82 -7.48
C ARG A 474 10.21 37.75 -8.36
N ASP A 475 9.69 36.53 -8.40
CA ASP A 475 10.19 35.47 -9.29
C ASP A 475 9.81 35.72 -10.77
N GLN A 476 8.70 36.41 -11.04
CA GLN A 476 8.31 36.86 -12.39
C GLN A 476 9.17 38.01 -12.94
N GLN A 477 10.00 38.66 -12.12
CA GLN A 477 10.97 39.66 -12.55
C GLN A 477 12.32 39.07 -12.98
N ALA A 478 12.54 37.76 -12.81
CA ALA A 478 13.61 37.08 -13.51
C ALA A 478 13.23 37.03 -14.99
N GLU A 479 14.02 37.68 -15.85
CA GLU A 479 13.77 37.64 -17.29
C GLU A 479 13.63 36.19 -17.75
N PRO A 480 12.57 35.86 -18.51
CA PRO A 480 12.44 34.52 -19.05
C PRO A 480 13.66 34.25 -19.91
N ILE A 481 14.44 33.22 -19.54
CA ILE A 481 15.39 32.63 -20.47
C ILE A 481 14.58 32.31 -21.73
N PRO A 482 14.95 32.82 -22.92
CA PRO A 482 14.23 32.50 -24.13
C PRO A 482 14.42 31.02 -24.40
N VAL A 483 13.46 30.22 -23.95
CA VAL A 483 13.23 28.91 -24.51
C VAL A 483 12.32 29.14 -25.69
N ASP A 484 12.94 29.15 -26.87
CA ASP A 484 12.21 28.97 -28.12
C ASP A 484 11.29 27.77 -27.94
N ASN A 485 10.01 28.07 -27.96
CA ASN A 485 8.93 27.13 -27.74
C ASN A 485 8.35 26.80 -29.11
N PRO A 486 8.72 25.69 -29.76
CA PRO A 486 7.82 25.07 -30.71
C PRO A 486 6.92 24.13 -29.91
N ILE A 487 5.72 24.61 -29.57
CA ILE A 487 4.62 23.70 -29.31
C ILE A 487 4.31 23.00 -30.63
N GLY A 488 4.66 21.73 -30.70
CA GLY A 488 4.32 20.84 -31.79
C GLY A 488 5.09 19.52 -31.69
N CYS A 489 4.41 18.48 -31.22
CA CYS A 489 4.86 17.08 -31.23
C CYS A 489 6.03 16.67 -30.31
N ALA A 490 5.71 16.00 -29.20
CA ALA A 490 6.58 14.97 -28.62
C ALA A 490 5.79 14.03 -27.70
N MET A 491 4.91 13.21 -28.28
CA MET A 491 4.73 11.85 -27.75
C MET A 491 5.99 11.06 -28.11
N ASN A 492 6.44 10.20 -27.20
CA ASN A 492 7.61 9.32 -27.32
C ASN A 492 8.98 10.03 -27.41
N ARG A 493 9.66 10.13 -26.27
CA ARG A 493 11.12 9.97 -26.27
C ARG A 493 11.51 8.71 -25.49
N PRO A 494 12.28 7.80 -26.09
CA PRO A 494 12.85 6.64 -25.42
C PRO A 494 13.94 7.08 -24.44
N SER A 495 14.07 6.36 -23.33
CA SER A 495 15.16 6.56 -22.38
C SER A 495 16.50 6.30 -23.06
N LEU A 496 17.29 7.35 -23.23
CA LEU A 496 18.69 7.27 -23.63
C LEU A 496 19.52 6.74 -22.45
N ALA A 497 19.82 5.43 -22.48
CA ALA A 497 21.04 4.83 -21.95
C ALA A 497 21.18 3.41 -22.53
N TYR A 498 21.52 3.31 -23.82
CA TYR A 498 21.90 2.04 -24.46
C TYR A 498 23.41 1.95 -24.59
N GLY A 499 24.00 0.93 -23.96
CA GLY A 499 25.26 0.33 -24.39
C GLY A 499 24.99 -0.75 -25.44
N ARG A 500 25.17 -0.40 -26.71
CA ARG A 500 25.47 -1.24 -27.89
C ARG A 500 24.76 -2.61 -28.03
N VAL A 501 23.51 -2.59 -28.50
CA VAL A 501 23.03 -3.43 -29.63
C VAL A 501 21.96 -2.59 -30.33
N TRP A 502 22.08 -2.40 -31.65
CA TRP A 502 21.16 -1.58 -32.44
C TRP A 502 19.71 -2.10 -32.32
N PRO A 503 18.72 -1.28 -31.89
CA PRO A 503 17.32 -1.70 -31.92
C PRO A 503 16.77 -1.51 -33.33
N LEU A 504 15.97 -2.50 -33.77
CA LEU A 504 15.02 -2.39 -34.87
C LEU A 504 14.20 -1.10 -34.73
N SER A 505 13.85 -0.45 -35.85
CA SER A 505 13.09 0.80 -35.79
C SER A 505 11.70 0.54 -35.19
N ALA A 506 11.04 1.60 -34.70
CA ALA A 506 9.67 1.48 -34.23
C ALA A 506 8.73 0.99 -35.34
N GLU A 507 9.04 1.27 -36.61
CA GLU A 507 8.32 0.73 -37.76
C GLU A 507 8.49 -0.80 -37.87
N ASP A 508 9.72 -1.32 -37.79
CA ASP A 508 10.00 -2.76 -37.87
C ASP A 508 9.26 -3.57 -36.78
N TYR A 509 9.16 -3.01 -35.57
CA TYR A 509 8.44 -3.62 -34.45
C TYR A 509 6.92 -3.65 -34.68
N LEU A 510 6.36 -2.59 -35.25
CA LEU A 510 4.93 -2.49 -35.53
C LEU A 510 4.50 -3.35 -36.72
N GLU A 511 5.38 -3.53 -37.72
CA GLU A 511 5.19 -4.47 -38.82
C GLU A 511 5.23 -5.93 -38.34
N GLN A 512 6.24 -6.32 -37.53
CA GLN A 512 6.36 -7.70 -37.04
C GLN A 512 5.26 -8.11 -36.05
N THR A 513 4.66 -7.15 -35.34
CA THR A 513 3.56 -7.41 -34.40
C THR A 513 2.17 -7.35 -35.05
N GLY A 514 2.10 -7.03 -36.35
CA GLY A 514 0.82 -6.85 -37.07
C GLY A 514 0.00 -5.65 -36.55
N ALA A 515 0.63 -4.76 -35.79
CA ALA A 515 0.00 -3.57 -35.21
C ALA A 515 -0.01 -2.38 -36.19
N LEU A 516 0.83 -2.42 -37.22
CA LEU A 516 0.71 -1.58 -38.41
C LEU A 516 0.07 -2.41 -39.54
N ARG A 517 -1.11 -1.98 -40.02
CA ARG A 517 -1.69 -2.47 -41.28
C ARG A 517 -1.77 -1.29 -42.23
N PHE A 518 -1.04 -1.35 -43.33
CA PHE A 518 -1.22 -0.40 -44.42
C PHE A 518 -2.50 -0.76 -45.16
N GLN A 519 -3.48 0.13 -45.13
CA GLN A 519 -4.67 -0.03 -45.95
C GLN A 519 -4.31 0.30 -47.40
N THR A 520 -4.79 -0.51 -48.34
CA THR A 520 -4.63 -0.18 -49.75
C THR A 520 -5.62 0.92 -50.15
N ALA A 521 -5.28 1.72 -51.17
CA ALA A 521 -6.20 2.74 -51.69
C ALA A 521 -7.56 2.14 -52.11
N LEU A 522 -7.55 0.87 -52.55
CA LEU A 522 -8.73 0.10 -52.93
C LEU A 522 -9.62 -0.23 -51.72
N GLU A 523 -9.03 -0.60 -50.58
CA GLU A 523 -9.78 -0.84 -49.33
C GLU A 523 -10.51 0.42 -48.86
N ILE A 524 -9.85 1.58 -48.96
CA ILE A 524 -10.43 2.89 -48.61
C ILE A 524 -11.59 3.25 -49.56
N TRP A 525 -11.44 2.97 -50.86
CA TRP A 525 -12.50 3.23 -51.85
C TRP A 525 -13.75 2.36 -51.61
N TYR A 526 -13.57 1.07 -51.30
CA TYR A 526 -14.69 0.17 -51.02
C TYR A 526 -15.46 0.53 -49.74
N GLU A 527 -14.79 1.07 -48.73
CA GLU A 527 -15.44 1.55 -47.49
C GLU A 527 -16.37 2.75 -47.72
N GLY A 528 -16.16 3.52 -48.80
CA GLY A 528 -17.00 4.66 -49.18
C GLY A 528 -18.26 4.32 -49.98
N GLN A 529 -18.41 3.08 -50.44
CA GLN A 529 -19.55 2.66 -51.27
C GLN A 529 -20.72 2.12 -50.43
N PRO A 530 -21.99 2.32 -50.83
CA PRO A 530 -23.15 1.76 -50.13
C PRO A 530 -23.12 0.22 -50.13
N LYS A 531 -23.47 -0.37 -48.99
CA LYS A 531 -23.28 -1.79 -48.58
C LYS A 531 -24.02 -2.87 -49.40
N GLU A 532 -24.41 -2.59 -50.64
CA GLU A 532 -25.18 -3.54 -51.47
C GLU A 532 -24.32 -4.38 -52.41
N ARG A 533 -22.98 -4.24 -52.39
CA ARG A 533 -22.10 -5.16 -53.14
C ARG A 533 -21.44 -6.21 -52.22
N PRO A 534 -21.52 -7.50 -52.55
CA PRO A 534 -20.84 -8.54 -51.80
C PRO A 534 -19.32 -8.37 -51.93
N HIS A 535 -18.63 -8.46 -50.80
CA HIS A 535 -17.18 -8.36 -50.67
C HIS A 535 -16.51 -9.57 -51.36
N PRO A 536 -15.73 -9.40 -52.44
CA PRO A 536 -15.06 -10.51 -53.10
C PRO A 536 -13.65 -10.64 -52.49
N TYR A 537 -13.52 -11.32 -51.36
CA TYR A 537 -12.18 -11.73 -50.90
C TYR A 537 -11.85 -13.08 -51.54
N ASP A 538 -11.37 -13.05 -52.78
CA ASP A 538 -10.64 -14.17 -53.40
C ASP A 538 -9.14 -13.90 -53.18
N PRO A 539 -8.44 -14.67 -52.31
CA PRO A 539 -7.03 -14.43 -52.00
C PRO A 539 -6.08 -14.74 -53.17
N GLY A 540 -6.60 -15.16 -54.34
CA GLY A 540 -5.82 -15.51 -55.53
C GLY A 540 -6.00 -14.59 -56.74
N GLY A 541 -6.78 -13.51 -56.66
CA GLY A 541 -7.06 -12.62 -57.79
C GLY A 541 -5.90 -11.67 -58.12
N GLY A 542 -5.46 -11.64 -59.38
CA GLY A 542 -4.49 -10.65 -59.87
C GLY A 542 -4.98 -9.21 -59.69
N ALA A 543 -4.04 -8.26 -59.60
CA ALA A 543 -4.34 -6.85 -59.35
C ALA A 543 -5.39 -6.30 -60.33
N GLU A 544 -6.45 -5.69 -59.80
CA GLU A 544 -7.48 -5.03 -60.61
C GLU A 544 -6.86 -3.82 -61.34
N ILE A 545 -7.11 -3.74 -62.65
CA ILE A 545 -6.56 -2.73 -63.54
C ILE A 545 -7.56 -1.58 -63.69
N ASN A 546 -7.08 -0.36 -63.55
CA ASN A 546 -7.84 0.85 -63.82
C ASN A 546 -8.17 0.93 -65.32
N PRO A 547 -9.45 0.92 -65.72
CA PRO A 547 -9.85 0.87 -67.12
C PRO A 547 -9.48 2.14 -67.90
N ASN A 548 -9.19 3.25 -67.22
CA ASN A 548 -8.81 4.51 -67.85
C ASN A 548 -7.31 4.60 -68.15
N THR A 549 -6.47 3.93 -67.35
CA THR A 549 -5.00 4.01 -67.48
C THR A 549 -4.38 2.71 -67.98
N GLY A 550 -5.09 1.58 -67.85
CA GLY A 550 -4.57 0.26 -68.19
C GLY A 550 -3.53 -0.27 -67.19
N GLU A 551 -3.32 0.42 -66.07
CA GLU A 551 -2.39 0.04 -65.00
C GLU A 551 -3.14 -0.32 -63.71
N ALA A 552 -2.48 -0.98 -62.76
CA ALA A 552 -3.08 -1.26 -61.46
C ALA A 552 -3.46 0.06 -60.76
N TYR A 553 -4.63 0.07 -60.10
CA TYR A 553 -5.11 1.26 -59.39
C TYR A 553 -4.06 1.83 -58.43
N SER A 554 -3.71 3.10 -58.62
CA SER A 554 -2.80 3.86 -57.77
C SER A 554 -3.57 4.78 -56.81
N LEU A 555 -2.94 5.24 -55.73
CA LEU A 555 -3.56 6.21 -54.82
C LEU A 555 -3.94 7.52 -55.53
N GLY A 556 -3.19 7.90 -56.58
CA GLY A 556 -3.47 9.09 -57.38
C GLY A 556 -4.73 8.99 -58.24
N ASP A 557 -5.23 7.78 -58.51
CA ASP A 557 -6.47 7.60 -59.26
C ASP A 557 -7.73 7.86 -58.42
N PHE A 558 -7.59 7.95 -57.09
CA PHE A 558 -8.69 8.13 -56.13
C PHE A 558 -8.72 9.48 -55.42
N ILE A 559 -7.67 10.30 -55.59
CA ILE A 559 -7.59 11.71 -55.17
C ILE A 559 -8.08 12.56 -56.34
#